data_AF-A0A1Q9PCX8-F1
#
_entry.id   AF-A0A1Q9PCX8-F1
#
_cell.length_a   1.000
_cell.length_b   1.000
_cell.length_c   1.000
_cell.angle_alpha   90.00
_cell.angle_beta   90.00
_cell.angle_gamma   90.00
#
_symmetry.space_group_name_H-M   'P 1'
#
loop_
_entity.id
_entity.type
_entity.pdbx_description
1 polymer ?
#
loop_
_entity_poly.entity_id
_entity_poly.type
_entity_poly.pdbx_seq_one_letter_code
_entity_poly.pdbx_strand_id
1 'polypeptide(L)'
;MVFNPYDNEDSKDDSKKAKLRTQAQEQFIQQLQQRIAAQSSKIEELQVEISKINQVIQSKELELEGYSKKVEEERMFFEQDKKARDDREYELKKMVQQKEIDLTEAQETSPSTSFTPPTPPIETSVSEVPELDLGPVNNYVDTLMAYYKRPTDDVFVTSLRDLVIHCSENGTPDQLILGILLKAEMPLTEDELKQKIRIEPQDITRAVFRLLQKNFIKKVGRGYAVISSEFAEMTDISKNWGGLTPEQVYENLLSVVYVESDKDELVQAFTKARDALMEMGVLATARRHEISQIIEKIKRHPFTNNELTETIKSWIES
;
A
#
# COMPACT_ATOMS: atom_id res chain seq x y z
N MET A 1 -60.57 51.76 63.92
CA MET A 1 -60.05 50.64 63.10
C MET A 1 -59.97 51.13 61.67
N VAL A 2 -58.76 51.41 61.18
CA VAL A 2 -58.54 51.81 59.79
C VAL A 2 -58.09 50.56 59.04
N PHE A 3 -58.94 50.04 58.17
CA PHE A 3 -58.59 48.97 57.25
C PHE A 3 -57.70 49.58 56.16
N ASN A 4 -56.43 49.19 56.12
CA ASN A 4 -55.52 49.56 55.04
C ASN A 4 -55.70 48.56 53.88
N PRO A 5 -56.24 48.97 52.72
CA PRO A 5 -56.54 48.04 51.63
C PRO A 5 -55.32 47.67 50.78
N TYR A 6 -54.13 48.24 51.06
CA TYR A 6 -52.96 48.15 50.20
C TYR A 6 -51.96 47.01 50.54
N ASP A 7 -52.16 46.24 51.61
CA ASP A 7 -51.20 45.21 52.06
C ASP A 7 -51.36 43.82 51.37
N ASN A 8 -52.19 43.69 50.33
CA ASN A 8 -52.57 42.38 49.74
C ASN A 8 -52.13 42.15 48.28
N GLU A 9 -51.53 43.13 47.61
CA GLU A 9 -51.08 42.98 46.22
C GLU A 9 -49.62 42.50 46.10
N ASP A 10 -48.72 42.99 46.96
CA ASP A 10 -47.29 42.63 46.90
C ASP A 10 -47.02 41.14 47.25
N SER A 11 -47.74 40.55 48.21
CA SER A 11 -47.50 39.14 48.60
C SER A 11 -48.01 38.11 47.58
N LYS A 12 -48.98 38.49 46.74
CA LYS A 12 -49.48 37.64 45.64
C LYS A 12 -48.50 37.59 44.48
N ASP A 13 -47.74 38.65 44.26
CA ASP A 13 -46.77 38.73 43.17
C ASP A 13 -45.52 37.88 43.48
N ASP A 14 -45.04 37.90 44.72
CA ASP A 14 -43.95 37.04 45.18
C ASP A 14 -44.31 35.54 45.12
N SER A 15 -45.55 35.19 45.48
CA SER A 15 -46.04 33.81 45.37
C SER A 15 -46.11 33.32 43.91
N LYS A 16 -46.54 34.18 42.97
CA LYS A 16 -46.56 33.85 41.54
C LYS A 16 -45.14 33.69 41.00
N LYS A 17 -44.21 34.58 41.37
CA LYS A 17 -42.81 34.52 40.97
C LYS A 17 -42.09 33.28 41.49
N ALA A 18 -42.38 32.86 42.73
CA ALA A 18 -41.87 31.62 43.28
C ALA A 18 -42.39 30.40 42.50
N LYS A 19 -43.69 30.33 42.19
CA LYS A 19 -44.29 29.25 41.38
C LYS A 19 -43.69 29.16 39.98
N LEU A 20 -43.50 30.30 39.31
CA LEU A 20 -42.85 30.38 38.00
C LEU A 20 -41.40 29.87 38.04
N ARG A 21 -40.65 30.19 39.10
CA ARG A 21 -39.29 29.69 39.29
C ARG A 21 -39.26 28.16 39.51
N THR A 22 -40.16 27.64 40.35
CA THR A 22 -40.26 26.19 40.58
C THR A 22 -40.63 25.46 39.29
N GLN A 23 -41.59 25.97 38.53
CA GLN A 23 -41.99 25.39 37.24
C GLN A 23 -40.84 25.40 36.22
N ALA A 24 -40.06 26.48 36.15
CA ALA A 24 -38.89 26.56 35.28
C ALA A 24 -37.78 25.57 35.71
N GLN A 25 -37.58 25.39 37.01
CA GLN A 25 -36.64 24.40 37.55
C GLN A 25 -37.09 22.97 37.23
N GLU A 26 -38.37 22.65 37.38
CA GLU A 26 -38.94 21.34 37.03
C GLU A 26 -38.76 21.03 35.54
N GLN A 27 -39.04 21.99 34.65
CA GLN A 27 -38.82 21.83 33.22
C GLN A 27 -37.35 21.60 32.88
N PHE A 28 -36.44 22.33 33.52
CA PHE A 28 -35.00 22.14 33.33
C PHE A 28 -34.54 20.76 33.80
N ILE A 29 -35.03 20.29 34.95
CA ILE A 29 -34.73 18.94 35.47
C ILE A 29 -35.24 17.87 34.50
N GLN A 30 -36.45 18.01 33.96
CA GLN A 30 -36.98 17.06 32.97
C GLN A 30 -36.13 17.02 31.69
N GLN A 31 -35.66 18.17 31.19
CA GLN A 31 -34.76 18.22 30.04
C GLN A 31 -33.41 17.53 30.32
N LEU A 32 -32.85 17.73 31.51
CA LEU A 32 -31.63 17.04 31.93
C LEU A 32 -31.85 15.53 32.02
N GLN A 33 -32.96 15.07 32.61
CA GLN A 33 -33.30 13.65 32.69
C GLN A 33 -33.44 13.01 31.31
N GLN A 34 -34.09 13.69 30.36
CA GLN A 34 -34.19 13.21 28.97
C GLN A 34 -32.81 13.10 28.30
N ARG A 35 -31.94 14.10 28.50
CA ARG A 35 -30.56 14.05 27.96
C ARG A 35 -29.74 12.94 28.58
N ILE A 36 -29.84 12.72 29.89
CA ILE A 36 -29.16 11.63 30.60
C ILE A 36 -29.64 10.27 30.07
N ALA A 37 -30.95 10.08 29.88
CA ALA A 37 -31.51 8.85 29.33
C ALA A 37 -31.00 8.59 27.91
N ALA A 38 -31.01 9.61 27.04
CA ALA A 38 -30.51 9.50 25.68
C ALA A 38 -29.00 9.18 25.63
N GLN A 39 -28.20 9.83 26.49
CA GLN A 39 -26.76 9.54 26.60
C GLN A 39 -26.50 8.14 27.14
N SER A 40 -27.29 7.66 28.10
CA SER A 40 -27.16 6.32 28.67
C SER A 40 -27.46 5.25 27.61
N SER A 41 -28.52 5.42 26.82
CA SER A 41 -28.85 4.55 25.68
C SER A 41 -27.70 4.47 24.67
N LYS A 42 -27.08 5.62 24.36
CA LYS A 42 -25.95 5.67 23.42
C LYS A 42 -24.71 4.97 23.98
N ILE A 43 -24.48 5.03 25.30
CA ILE A 43 -23.38 4.30 25.94
C ILE A 43 -23.61 2.79 25.81
N GLU A 44 -24.83 2.30 26.02
CA GLU A 44 -25.17 0.88 25.85
C GLU A 44 -24.95 0.41 24.40
N GLU A 45 -25.38 1.20 23.41
CA GLU A 45 -25.14 0.90 21.99
C GLU A 45 -23.64 0.78 21.67
N LEU A 46 -22.84 1.74 22.16
CA LEU A 46 -21.39 1.72 21.97
C LEU A 46 -20.73 0.52 22.66
N GLN A 47 -21.21 0.11 23.84
CA GLN A 47 -20.70 -1.08 24.53
C GLN A 47 -20.96 -2.38 23.74
N VAL A 48 -22.12 -2.48 23.09
CA VAL A 48 -22.43 -3.60 22.19
C VAL A 48 -21.50 -3.60 20.97
N GLU A 49 -21.25 -2.43 20.39
CA GLU A 49 -20.36 -2.29 19.24
C GLU A 49 -18.90 -2.63 19.59
N ILE A 50 -18.40 -2.17 20.74
CA ILE A 50 -17.07 -2.54 21.27
C ILE A 50 -16.97 -4.05 21.44
N SER A 51 -18.01 -4.70 21.97
CA SER A 51 -18.01 -6.15 22.17
C SER A 51 -17.93 -6.91 20.86
N LYS A 52 -18.62 -6.44 19.80
CA LYS A 52 -18.53 -7.01 18.46
C LYS A 52 -17.14 -6.82 17.84
N ILE A 53 -16.56 -5.63 17.99
CA ILE A 53 -15.20 -5.36 17.49
C ILE A 53 -14.18 -6.28 18.17
N ASN A 54 -14.28 -6.48 19.49
CA ASN A 54 -13.39 -7.39 20.21
C ASN A 54 -13.49 -8.85 19.72
N GLN A 55 -14.69 -9.31 19.36
CA GLN A 55 -14.86 -10.65 18.77
C GLN A 55 -14.17 -10.77 17.40
N VAL A 56 -14.28 -9.72 16.56
CA VAL A 56 -13.60 -9.68 15.26
C VAL A 56 -12.08 -9.67 15.43
N ILE A 57 -11.55 -8.89 16.37
CA ILE A 57 -10.12 -8.86 16.69
C ILE A 57 -9.62 -10.27 17.08
N GLN A 58 -10.30 -10.93 18.02
CA GLN A 58 -9.93 -12.29 18.44
C GLN A 58 -9.94 -13.28 17.28
N SER A 59 -10.95 -13.21 16.39
CA SER A 59 -11.01 -14.06 15.20
C SER A 59 -9.83 -13.80 14.26
N LYS A 60 -9.43 -12.53 14.08
CA LYS A 60 -8.30 -12.15 13.22
C LYS A 60 -6.95 -12.51 13.81
N GLU A 61 -6.79 -12.44 15.13
CA GLU A 61 -5.59 -12.92 15.82
C GLU A 61 -5.38 -14.43 15.59
N LEU A 62 -6.45 -15.23 15.67
CA LEU A 62 -6.39 -16.67 15.38
C LEU A 62 -6.04 -16.95 13.91
N GLU A 63 -6.61 -16.20 12.96
CA GLU A 63 -6.26 -16.32 11.55
C GLU A 63 -4.78 -15.99 11.31
N LEU A 64 -4.27 -14.91 11.91
CA LEU A 64 -2.86 -14.51 11.82
C LEU A 64 -1.92 -15.56 12.40
N GLU A 65 -2.25 -16.15 13.55
CA GLU A 65 -1.45 -17.24 14.11
C GLU A 65 -1.41 -18.45 13.16
N GLY A 66 -2.52 -18.77 12.51
CA GLY A 66 -2.61 -19.81 11.48
C GLY A 66 -1.73 -19.53 10.27
N TYR A 67 -1.74 -18.29 9.75
CA TYR A 67 -0.85 -17.89 8.66
C TYR A 67 0.62 -17.92 9.07
N SER A 68 0.95 -17.44 10.28
CA SER A 68 2.31 -17.45 10.79
C SER A 68 2.89 -18.87 10.88
N LYS A 69 2.08 -19.84 11.31
CA LYS A 69 2.50 -21.26 11.34
C LYS A 69 2.78 -21.80 9.94
N LYS A 70 1.92 -21.52 8.97
CA LYS A 70 2.11 -21.96 7.57
C LYS A 70 3.39 -21.39 6.96
N VAL A 71 3.67 -20.11 7.20
CA VAL A 71 4.91 -19.48 6.71
C VAL A 71 6.14 -20.16 7.31
N GLU A 72 6.11 -20.48 8.61
CA GLU A 72 7.23 -21.19 9.25
C GLU A 72 7.38 -22.62 8.73
N GLU A 73 6.27 -23.33 8.47
CA GLU A 73 6.28 -24.66 7.84
C GLU A 73 6.86 -24.62 6.42
N GLU A 74 6.45 -23.66 5.58
CA GLU A 74 6.99 -23.46 4.23
C GLU A 74 8.49 -23.14 4.25
N ARG A 75 8.92 -22.31 5.20
CA ARG A 75 10.33 -21.98 5.40
C ARG A 75 11.15 -23.23 5.77
N MET A 76 10.65 -24.03 6.71
CA MET A 76 11.29 -25.28 7.11
C MET A 76 11.37 -26.27 5.94
N PHE A 77 10.33 -26.37 5.12
CA PHE A 77 10.33 -27.20 3.92
C PHE A 77 11.38 -26.72 2.91
N PHE A 78 11.49 -25.41 2.68
CA PHE A 78 12.49 -24.84 1.77
C PHE A 78 13.92 -25.06 2.27
N GLU A 79 14.17 -24.89 3.57
CA GLU A 79 15.48 -25.17 4.17
C GLU A 79 15.87 -26.66 4.05
N GLN A 80 14.92 -27.58 4.23
CA GLN A 80 15.14 -29.02 4.04
C GLN A 80 15.42 -29.38 2.58
N ASP A 81 14.64 -28.84 1.63
CA ASP A 81 14.84 -29.10 0.20
C ASP A 81 16.19 -28.56 -0.28
N LYS A 82 16.57 -27.35 0.16
CA LYS A 82 17.88 -26.77 -0.13
C LYS A 82 19.01 -27.68 0.38
N LYS A 83 18.93 -28.12 1.64
CA LYS A 83 19.93 -29.01 2.22
C LYS A 83 20.06 -30.32 1.43
N ALA A 84 18.93 -30.92 1.04
CA ALA A 84 18.94 -32.15 0.24
C ALA A 84 19.59 -31.95 -1.14
N ARG A 85 19.42 -30.79 -1.77
CA ARG A 85 20.11 -30.44 -3.03
C ARG A 85 21.61 -30.27 -2.81
N ASP A 86 22.01 -29.55 -1.76
CA ASP A 86 23.42 -29.31 -1.42
C ASP A 86 24.15 -30.64 -1.13
N ASP A 87 23.51 -31.55 -0.36
CA ASP A 87 24.06 -32.88 -0.06
C ASP A 87 24.22 -33.73 -1.34
N ARG A 88 23.24 -33.70 -2.25
CA ARG A 88 23.31 -34.41 -3.54
C ARG A 88 24.39 -33.83 -4.46
N GLU A 89 24.54 -32.51 -4.50
CA GLU A 89 25.59 -31.85 -5.28
C GLU A 89 26.98 -32.23 -4.75
N TYR A 90 27.14 -32.27 -3.43
CA TYR A 90 28.37 -32.70 -2.78
C TYR A 90 28.75 -34.15 -3.15
N GLU A 91 27.79 -35.08 -3.09
CA GLU A 91 28.03 -36.47 -3.51
C GLU A 91 28.40 -36.59 -5.00
N LEU A 92 27.71 -35.84 -5.87
CA LEU A 92 28.02 -35.83 -7.30
C LEU A 92 29.44 -35.30 -7.57
N LYS A 93 29.84 -34.19 -6.91
CA LYS A 93 31.21 -33.66 -7.03
C LYS A 93 32.25 -34.69 -6.61
N LYS A 94 32.01 -35.42 -5.52
CA LYS A 94 32.89 -36.50 -5.07
C LYS A 94 33.01 -37.63 -6.10
N MET A 95 31.90 -38.04 -6.73
CA MET A 95 31.92 -39.07 -7.78
C MET A 95 32.62 -38.59 -9.05
N VAL A 96 32.43 -37.33 -9.46
CA VAL A 96 33.13 -36.73 -10.61
C VAL A 96 34.64 -36.71 -10.35
N GLN A 97 35.05 -36.24 -9.18
CA GLN A 97 36.46 -36.19 -8.80
C GLN A 97 37.11 -37.60 -8.80
N GLN A 98 36.39 -38.62 -8.30
CA GLN A 98 36.88 -40.00 -8.37
C GLN A 98 37.04 -40.48 -9.81
N LYS A 99 36.05 -40.22 -10.68
CA LYS A 99 36.12 -40.59 -12.09
C LYS A 99 37.23 -39.87 -12.85
N GLU A 100 37.52 -38.62 -12.51
CA GLU A 100 38.65 -37.87 -13.09
C GLU A 100 39.98 -38.53 -12.73
N ILE A 101 40.15 -38.96 -11.46
CA ILE A 101 41.33 -39.72 -11.02
C ILE A 101 41.44 -41.03 -11.81
N ASP A 102 40.36 -41.80 -11.90
CA ASP A 102 40.33 -43.07 -12.63
C ASP A 102 40.64 -42.87 -14.13
N LEU A 103 40.19 -41.76 -14.73
CA LEU A 103 40.47 -41.39 -16.13
C LEU A 103 41.95 -41.02 -16.36
N THR A 104 42.55 -40.28 -15.44
CA THR A 104 43.98 -39.94 -15.53
C THR A 104 44.86 -41.18 -15.38
N GLU A 105 44.52 -42.10 -14.48
CA GLU A 105 45.24 -43.38 -14.33
C GLU A 105 45.08 -44.27 -15.59
N ALA A 106 43.91 -44.23 -16.24
CA ALA A 106 43.67 -44.94 -17.49
C ALA A 106 44.42 -44.32 -18.70
N GLN A 107 44.65 -43.01 -18.69
CA GLN A 107 45.46 -42.33 -19.72
C GLN A 107 46.96 -42.58 -19.54
N GLU A 108 47.45 -42.69 -18.31
CA GLU A 108 48.86 -43.03 -18.03
C GLU A 108 49.23 -44.48 -18.41
N THR A 109 48.23 -45.37 -18.54
CA THR A 109 48.42 -46.78 -18.93
C THR A 109 48.27 -47.06 -20.43
N SER A 110 48.02 -46.03 -21.25
CA SER A 110 47.84 -46.15 -22.72
C SER A 110 49.03 -45.59 -23.50
N PRO A 111 49.59 -46.27 -24.53
CA PRO A 111 50.76 -45.78 -25.25
C PRO A 111 50.43 -44.57 -26.14
N SER A 112 51.24 -43.52 -26.01
CA SER A 112 51.17 -42.24 -26.69
C SER A 112 51.20 -42.34 -28.23
N THR A 113 50.19 -41.75 -28.88
CA THR A 113 50.29 -41.26 -30.27
C THR A 113 50.19 -39.75 -30.29
N SER A 114 51.23 -39.13 -30.83
CA SER A 114 51.47 -37.69 -30.97
C SER A 114 50.38 -36.98 -31.77
N PHE A 115 49.89 -35.85 -31.24
CA PHE A 115 49.23 -34.82 -32.03
C PHE A 115 49.80 -33.45 -31.66
N THR A 116 50.38 -32.77 -32.66
CA THR A 116 50.88 -31.40 -32.60
C THR A 116 49.72 -30.39 -32.56
N PRO A 117 49.79 -29.33 -31.73
CA PRO A 117 48.75 -28.29 -31.68
C PRO A 117 49.04 -27.15 -32.68
N PRO A 118 48.01 -26.47 -33.22
CA PRO A 118 48.21 -25.24 -33.98
C PRO A 118 48.24 -23.98 -33.09
N THR A 119 49.03 -23.03 -33.55
CA THR A 119 49.41 -21.71 -33.02
C THR A 119 48.21 -20.80 -32.66
N PRO A 120 48.29 -19.97 -31.59
CA PRO A 120 47.25 -18.99 -31.25
C PRO A 120 47.45 -17.66 -31.99
N PRO A 121 46.38 -16.89 -32.30
CA PRO A 121 46.53 -15.49 -32.62
C PRO A 121 46.21 -14.58 -31.43
N ILE A 122 47.23 -13.80 -31.07
CA ILE A 122 47.20 -12.34 -30.88
C ILE A 122 46.26 -11.81 -29.77
N GLU A 123 46.91 -11.42 -28.67
CA GLU A 123 46.39 -10.44 -27.72
C GLU A 123 46.24 -9.08 -28.40
N THR A 124 45.05 -8.50 -28.30
CA THR A 124 44.84 -7.05 -28.41
C THR A 124 44.09 -6.60 -27.16
N SER A 125 44.73 -5.68 -26.46
CA SER A 125 44.23 -4.80 -25.41
C SER A 125 42.79 -4.32 -25.60
N VAL A 126 42.04 -4.12 -24.51
CA VAL A 126 41.52 -2.82 -24.05
C VAL A 126 40.60 -3.05 -22.84
N SER A 127 40.71 -2.16 -21.86
CA SER A 127 39.83 -2.05 -20.70
C SER A 127 38.45 -1.58 -21.16
N GLU A 128 37.43 -2.43 -21.05
CA GLU A 128 36.04 -2.03 -21.22
C GLU A 128 35.20 -2.55 -20.04
N VAL A 129 34.32 -1.66 -19.57
CA VAL A 129 33.25 -1.89 -18.59
C VAL A 129 32.54 -3.21 -18.95
N PRO A 130 32.15 -4.07 -17.99
CA PRO A 130 31.52 -5.33 -18.33
C PRO A 130 30.19 -5.04 -19.03
N GLU A 131 30.21 -5.21 -20.35
CA GLU A 131 29.05 -5.24 -21.20
C GLU A 131 28.23 -6.45 -20.73
N LEU A 132 27.08 -6.18 -20.13
CA LEU A 132 26.12 -7.22 -19.76
C LEU A 132 25.67 -7.89 -21.05
N ASP A 133 26.23 -9.08 -21.32
CA ASP A 133 25.75 -9.99 -22.36
C ASP A 133 24.33 -10.43 -22.00
N LEU A 134 23.36 -9.65 -22.48
CA LEU A 134 21.93 -9.90 -22.34
C LEU A 134 21.55 -11.00 -23.33
N GLY A 135 21.84 -12.24 -22.93
CA GLY A 135 21.23 -13.44 -23.51
C GLY A 135 19.69 -13.40 -23.48
N PRO A 136 19.00 -14.47 -23.92
CA PRO A 136 17.55 -14.46 -24.14
C PRO A 136 16.80 -13.92 -22.91
N VAL A 137 16.06 -12.84 -23.17
CA VAL A 137 15.45 -11.85 -22.27
C VAL A 137 14.51 -12.41 -21.18
N ASN A 138 14.35 -13.72 -21.08
CA ASN A 138 13.49 -14.39 -20.10
C ASN A 138 14.04 -14.43 -18.67
N ASN A 139 15.33 -14.17 -18.45
CA ASN A 139 15.95 -14.23 -17.12
C ASN A 139 16.14 -12.86 -16.45
N TYR A 140 15.85 -11.75 -17.12
CA TYR A 140 16.30 -10.43 -16.64
C TYR A 140 15.55 -9.92 -15.40
N VAL A 141 14.25 -10.17 -15.29
CA VAL A 141 13.47 -9.84 -14.09
C VAL A 141 14.01 -10.60 -12.87
N ASP A 142 14.40 -11.85 -13.07
CA ASP A 142 14.96 -12.70 -12.03
C ASP A 142 16.43 -12.30 -11.72
N THR A 143 17.21 -11.86 -12.73
CA THR A 143 18.55 -11.29 -12.55
C THR A 143 18.52 -9.96 -11.79
N LEU A 144 17.55 -9.07 -12.07
CA LEU A 144 17.35 -7.84 -11.31
C LEU A 144 16.98 -8.12 -9.85
N MET A 145 16.11 -9.10 -9.61
CA MET A 145 15.74 -9.54 -8.25
C MET A 145 16.91 -10.19 -7.51
N ALA A 146 17.81 -10.89 -8.22
CA ALA A 146 19.02 -11.48 -7.64
C ALA A 146 20.09 -10.43 -7.29
N TYR A 147 20.21 -9.37 -8.10
CA TYR A 147 21.22 -8.32 -7.90
C TYR A 147 20.78 -7.23 -6.92
N TYR A 148 19.49 -6.89 -6.87
CA TYR A 148 18.99 -5.76 -6.07
C TYR A 148 18.05 -6.24 -4.97
N LYS A 149 18.48 -6.07 -3.71
CA LYS A 149 17.74 -6.51 -2.51
C LYS A 149 16.42 -5.76 -2.27
N ARG A 150 16.18 -4.62 -2.91
CA ARG A 150 14.97 -3.80 -2.75
C ARG A 150 14.56 -3.15 -4.08
N PRO A 151 13.28 -3.24 -4.49
CA PRO A 151 12.75 -2.68 -5.75
C PRO A 151 12.56 -1.15 -5.73
N THR A 152 13.16 -0.45 -4.75
CA THR A 152 13.03 1.01 -4.53
C THR A 152 14.38 1.72 -4.56
N ASP A 153 15.47 1.04 -4.91
CA ASP A 153 16.78 1.67 -5.02
C ASP A 153 16.87 2.49 -6.33
N ASP A 154 17.42 3.69 -6.30
CA ASP A 154 17.54 4.57 -7.47
C ASP A 154 18.31 3.89 -8.62
N VAL A 155 19.27 3.03 -8.28
CA VAL A 155 20.04 2.22 -9.24
C VAL A 155 19.16 1.17 -9.91
N PHE A 156 18.23 0.58 -9.15
CA PHE A 156 17.24 -0.37 -9.68
C PHE A 156 16.24 0.34 -10.60
N VAL A 157 15.73 1.52 -10.21
CA VAL A 157 14.78 2.29 -11.02
C VAL A 157 15.41 2.73 -12.33
N THR A 158 16.67 3.19 -12.30
CA THR A 158 17.41 3.59 -13.50
C THR A 158 17.65 2.40 -14.42
N SER A 159 18.12 1.27 -13.87
CA SER A 159 18.34 0.03 -14.64
C SER A 159 17.05 -0.53 -15.25
N LEU A 160 15.94 -0.47 -14.49
CA LEU A 160 14.61 -0.86 -14.98
C LEU A 160 14.18 0.04 -16.13
N ARG A 161 14.38 1.37 -16.01
CA ARG A 161 13.99 2.35 -17.03
C ARG A 161 14.78 2.16 -18.32
N ASP A 162 16.09 2.01 -18.24
CA ASP A 162 16.98 1.88 -19.40
C ASP A 162 16.70 0.59 -20.18
N LEU A 163 16.51 -0.54 -19.47
CA LEU A 163 16.15 -1.79 -20.11
C LEU A 163 14.75 -1.72 -20.75
N VAL A 164 13.78 -1.15 -20.04
CA VAL A 164 12.41 -1.09 -20.53
C VAL A 164 12.28 -0.17 -21.76
N ILE A 165 13.09 0.89 -21.83
CA ILE A 165 13.22 1.71 -23.05
C ILE A 165 13.80 0.85 -24.19
N HIS A 166 14.83 0.06 -23.92
CA HIS A 166 15.48 -0.81 -24.90
C HIS A 166 14.56 -1.95 -25.41
N CYS A 167 13.68 -2.50 -24.56
CA CYS A 167 12.79 -3.61 -24.89
C CYS A 167 11.39 -3.17 -25.37
N SER A 168 11.14 -1.87 -25.58
CA SER A 168 9.79 -1.35 -25.84
C SER A 168 9.19 -1.74 -27.21
N GLU A 169 9.99 -2.26 -28.14
CA GLU A 169 9.51 -2.65 -29.49
C GLU A 169 9.36 -4.17 -29.68
N ASN A 170 10.10 -5.02 -28.94
CA ASN A 170 10.09 -6.49 -29.08
C ASN A 170 10.20 -7.25 -27.74
N GLY A 171 9.86 -6.59 -26.63
CA GLY A 171 9.96 -7.16 -25.29
C GLY A 171 8.90 -8.21 -24.99
N THR A 172 9.12 -8.96 -23.91
CA THR A 172 8.10 -9.86 -23.34
C THR A 172 6.88 -9.07 -22.86
N PRO A 173 5.69 -9.71 -22.69
CA PRO A 173 4.50 -9.05 -22.17
C PRO A 173 4.77 -8.27 -20.87
N ASP A 174 5.59 -8.83 -19.97
CA ASP A 174 5.96 -8.23 -18.70
C ASP A 174 6.73 -6.91 -18.91
N GLN A 175 7.68 -6.88 -19.84
CA GLN A 175 8.48 -5.68 -20.16
C GLN A 175 7.67 -4.60 -20.85
N LEU A 176 6.78 -4.99 -21.76
CA LEU A 176 5.91 -4.05 -22.46
C LEU A 176 4.93 -3.37 -21.49
N ILE A 177 4.34 -4.14 -20.56
CA ILE A 177 3.50 -3.59 -19.50
C ILE A 177 4.31 -2.62 -18.62
N LEU A 178 5.50 -3.02 -18.16
CA LEU A 178 6.35 -2.15 -17.35
C LEU A 178 6.72 -0.86 -18.09
N GLY A 179 6.98 -0.91 -19.40
CA GLY A 179 7.31 0.28 -20.19
C GLY A 179 6.18 1.23 -20.41
N ILE A 180 4.99 0.69 -20.59
CA ILE A 180 3.80 1.52 -20.68
C ILE A 180 3.49 2.15 -19.32
N LEU A 181 3.58 1.38 -18.23
CA LEU A 181 3.31 1.87 -16.88
C LEU A 181 4.38 2.87 -16.39
N LEU A 182 5.66 2.70 -16.75
CA LEU A 182 6.73 3.66 -16.41
C LEU A 182 6.59 4.99 -17.13
N LYS A 183 5.96 5.00 -18.31
CA LYS A 183 5.70 6.22 -19.10
C LYS A 183 4.32 6.80 -18.83
N ALA A 184 3.46 6.12 -18.08
CA ALA A 184 2.11 6.56 -17.83
C ALA A 184 2.09 7.62 -16.72
N GLU A 185 1.44 8.75 -17.00
CA GLU A 185 1.21 9.81 -16.02
C GLU A 185 0.16 9.41 -14.98
N MET A 186 -0.71 8.44 -15.30
CA MET A 186 -1.75 7.92 -14.42
C MET A 186 -1.77 6.38 -14.43
N PRO A 187 -2.24 5.74 -13.33
CA PRO A 187 -2.40 4.28 -13.28
C PRO A 187 -3.31 3.79 -14.40
N LEU A 188 -2.88 2.74 -15.10
CA LEU A 188 -3.62 2.19 -16.23
C LEU A 188 -4.37 0.93 -15.82
N THR A 189 -5.64 0.87 -16.21
CA THR A 189 -6.49 -0.31 -16.06
C THR A 189 -6.02 -1.44 -16.97
N GLU A 190 -6.43 -2.67 -16.65
CA GLU A 190 -6.11 -3.83 -17.49
C GLU A 190 -6.67 -3.67 -18.91
N ASP A 191 -7.82 -3.04 -19.06
CA ASP A 191 -8.45 -2.80 -20.36
C ASP A 191 -7.68 -1.75 -21.18
N GLU A 192 -7.15 -0.71 -20.54
CA GLU A 192 -6.26 0.26 -21.21
C GLU A 192 -4.93 -0.37 -21.61
N LEU A 193 -4.38 -1.27 -20.79
CA LEU A 193 -3.19 -2.05 -21.14
C LEU A 193 -3.47 -2.95 -22.35
N LYS A 194 -4.64 -3.60 -22.39
CA LYS A 194 -5.08 -4.42 -23.54
C LYS A 194 -5.25 -3.62 -24.83
N GLN A 195 -5.67 -2.36 -24.74
CA GLN A 195 -5.80 -1.49 -25.91
C GLN A 195 -4.45 -0.96 -26.41
N LYS A 196 -3.50 -0.71 -25.51
CA LYS A 196 -2.18 -0.14 -25.84
C LYS A 196 -1.17 -1.19 -26.29
N ILE A 197 -1.30 -2.44 -25.86
CA ILE A 197 -0.38 -3.52 -26.18
C ILE A 197 -0.97 -4.39 -27.28
N ARG A 198 -0.21 -4.60 -28.36
CA ARG A 198 -0.58 -5.50 -29.48
C ARG A 198 -0.30 -6.98 -29.13
N ILE A 199 -0.85 -7.46 -28.03
CA ILE A 199 -0.70 -8.84 -27.52
C ILE A 199 -2.08 -9.38 -27.15
N GLU A 200 -2.23 -10.71 -27.19
CA GLU A 200 -3.45 -11.40 -26.77
C GLU A 200 -3.86 -11.00 -25.33
N PRO A 201 -5.14 -10.66 -25.09
CA PRO A 201 -5.60 -10.21 -23.78
C PRO A 201 -5.29 -11.16 -22.62
N GLN A 202 -5.26 -12.48 -22.88
CA GLN A 202 -4.96 -13.50 -21.87
C GLN A 202 -3.50 -13.42 -21.38
N ASP A 203 -2.57 -13.08 -22.27
CA ASP A 203 -1.16 -12.97 -21.92
C ASP A 203 -0.89 -11.69 -21.13
N ILE A 204 -1.67 -10.63 -21.37
CA ILE A 204 -1.65 -9.40 -20.56
C ILE A 204 -2.14 -9.68 -19.15
N THR A 205 -3.28 -10.36 -18.97
CA THR A 205 -3.78 -10.74 -17.64
C THR A 205 -2.76 -11.57 -16.85
N ARG A 206 -2.12 -12.56 -17.52
CA ARG A 206 -1.08 -13.39 -16.90
C ARG A 206 0.15 -12.57 -16.52
N ALA A 207 0.57 -11.65 -17.38
CA ALA A 207 1.72 -10.79 -17.13
C ALA A 207 1.47 -9.81 -15.98
N VAL A 208 0.29 -9.16 -15.92
CA VAL A 208 -0.13 -8.33 -14.78
C VAL A 208 -0.09 -9.14 -13.49
N PHE A 209 -0.65 -10.35 -13.49
CA PHE A 209 -0.63 -11.23 -12.31
C PHE A 209 0.80 -11.57 -11.85
N ARG A 210 1.70 -11.92 -12.78
CA ARG A 210 3.12 -12.17 -12.46
C ARG A 210 3.81 -10.93 -11.89
N LEU A 211 3.60 -9.76 -12.49
CA LEU A 211 4.21 -8.51 -12.05
C LEU A 211 3.71 -8.06 -10.66
N LEU A 212 2.43 -8.33 -10.35
CA LEU A 212 1.88 -8.13 -9.01
C LEU A 212 2.52 -9.07 -7.99
N GLN A 213 2.61 -10.37 -8.29
CA GLN A 213 3.23 -11.34 -7.39
C GLN A 213 4.71 -11.03 -7.12
N LYS A 214 5.42 -10.53 -8.14
CA LYS A 214 6.82 -10.14 -8.03
C LYS A 214 7.02 -8.74 -7.44
N ASN A 215 5.96 -8.03 -7.03
CA ASN A 215 6.03 -6.66 -6.48
C ASN A 215 6.77 -5.66 -7.40
N PHE A 216 6.54 -5.74 -8.72
CA PHE A 216 6.98 -4.68 -9.64
C PHE A 216 5.91 -3.61 -9.86
N ILE A 217 4.65 -4.02 -9.80
CA ILE A 217 3.49 -3.13 -9.94
C ILE A 217 2.58 -3.31 -8.73
N LYS A 218 1.84 -2.26 -8.38
CA LYS A 218 0.81 -2.29 -7.35
C LYS A 218 -0.50 -1.83 -7.95
N LYS A 219 -1.60 -2.34 -7.42
CA LYS A 219 -2.92 -1.82 -7.72
C LYS A 219 -3.06 -0.46 -7.05
N VAL A 220 -3.40 0.56 -7.83
CA VAL A 220 -3.65 1.93 -7.36
C VAL A 220 -5.03 2.31 -7.90
N GLY A 221 -6.02 2.36 -7.00
CA GLY A 221 -7.44 2.43 -7.34
C GLY A 221 -7.88 1.44 -8.41
N ARG A 222 -8.38 1.96 -9.53
CA ARG A 222 -8.89 1.10 -10.62
C ARG A 222 -7.79 0.53 -11.53
N GLY A 223 -6.57 1.06 -11.44
CA GLY A 223 -5.48 0.74 -12.34
C GLY A 223 -4.27 0.11 -11.64
N TYR A 224 -3.20 0.01 -12.41
CA TYR A 224 -1.90 -0.47 -11.96
C TYR A 224 -0.84 0.61 -12.20
N ALA A 225 0.12 0.71 -11.29
CA ALA A 225 1.29 1.57 -11.42
C ALA A 225 2.54 0.79 -11.00
N VAL A 226 3.70 1.17 -11.54
CA VAL A 226 4.99 0.62 -11.10
C VAL A 226 5.26 1.10 -9.68
N ILE A 227 5.72 0.21 -8.80
CA ILE A 227 5.93 0.52 -7.37
C ILE A 227 6.93 1.66 -7.15
N SER A 228 7.89 1.82 -8.08
CA SER A 228 8.85 2.92 -8.05
C SER A 228 8.34 4.22 -8.67
N SER A 229 7.09 4.30 -9.11
CA SER A 229 6.55 5.55 -9.61
C SER A 229 6.21 6.46 -8.44
N GLU A 230 6.47 7.77 -8.62
CA GLU A 230 6.07 8.82 -7.67
C GLU A 230 4.58 8.70 -7.31
N PHE A 231 3.76 8.32 -8.29
CA PHE A 231 2.33 8.08 -8.13
C PHE A 231 2.01 6.93 -7.16
N ALA A 232 2.73 5.81 -7.24
CA ALA A 232 2.56 4.68 -6.34
C ALA A 232 2.99 5.02 -4.91
N GLU A 233 3.92 5.97 -4.74
CA GLU A 233 4.32 6.46 -3.43
C GLU A 233 3.29 7.42 -2.81
N MET A 234 2.82 8.38 -3.59
CA MET A 234 1.86 9.41 -3.15
C MET A 234 0.49 8.82 -2.78
N THR A 235 0.09 7.74 -3.45
CA THR A 235 -1.16 7.03 -3.18
C THR A 235 -1.05 5.94 -2.13
N ASP A 236 0.15 5.72 -1.55
CA ASP A 236 0.33 4.67 -0.54
C ASP A 236 -0.18 5.10 0.84
N ILE A 237 -1.43 4.77 1.12
CA ILE A 237 -2.09 5.02 2.41
C ILE A 237 -1.43 4.21 3.54
N SER A 238 -0.56 3.23 3.27
CA SER A 238 0.19 2.51 4.32
C SER A 238 1.39 3.29 4.86
N LYS A 239 2.02 4.18 4.06
CA LYS A 239 3.20 4.96 4.47
C LYS A 239 2.89 6.00 5.55
N ASN A 240 3.80 6.29 6.47
CA ASN A 240 3.55 7.31 7.50
C ASN A 240 3.50 8.72 6.89
N TRP A 241 2.40 9.46 7.11
CA TRP A 241 2.23 10.84 6.61
C TRP A 241 2.60 11.91 7.63
N GLY A 242 2.83 11.56 8.91
CA GLY A 242 3.14 12.52 9.97
C GLY A 242 4.50 13.23 9.83
N GLY A 243 5.39 12.72 8.95
CA GLY A 243 6.69 13.34 8.65
C GLY A 243 6.71 14.20 7.38
N LEU A 244 5.59 14.35 6.69
CA LEU A 244 5.49 15.12 5.43
C LEU A 244 5.21 16.60 5.69
N THR A 245 5.38 17.47 4.69
CA THR A 245 4.87 18.85 4.80
C THR A 245 3.35 18.87 4.58
N PRO A 246 2.63 19.89 5.07
CA PRO A 246 1.19 20.02 4.84
C PRO A 246 0.80 19.95 3.35
N GLU A 247 1.59 20.59 2.48
CA GLU A 247 1.39 20.58 1.03
C GLU A 247 1.48 19.16 0.47
N GLN A 248 2.49 18.41 0.87
CA GLN A 248 2.66 17.00 0.47
C GLN A 248 1.51 16.11 0.96
N VAL A 249 0.97 16.38 2.15
CA VAL A 249 -0.21 15.66 2.65
C VAL A 249 -1.44 15.94 1.77
N TYR A 250 -1.64 17.18 1.34
CA TYR A 250 -2.74 17.52 0.43
C TYR A 250 -2.53 16.96 -0.97
N GLU A 251 -1.32 16.96 -1.50
CA GLU A 251 -0.98 16.35 -2.81
C GLU A 251 -1.19 14.83 -2.79
N ASN A 252 -0.79 14.14 -1.72
CA ASN A 252 -1.06 12.72 -1.54
C ASN A 252 -2.56 12.44 -1.48
N LEU A 253 -3.30 13.23 -0.69
CA LEU A 253 -4.75 13.10 -0.58
C LEU A 253 -5.46 13.34 -1.92
N LEU A 254 -5.01 14.33 -2.68
CA LEU A 254 -5.52 14.64 -4.01
C LEU A 254 -5.26 13.48 -4.98
N SER A 255 -4.06 12.91 -4.96
CA SER A 255 -3.68 11.76 -5.78
C SER A 255 -4.52 10.53 -5.48
N VAL A 256 -4.82 10.28 -4.19
CA VAL A 256 -5.73 9.20 -3.79
C VAL A 256 -7.14 9.47 -4.32
N VAL A 257 -7.67 10.69 -4.19
CA VAL A 257 -9.02 11.03 -4.71
C VAL A 257 -9.13 10.89 -6.22
N TYR A 258 -8.04 11.16 -6.95
CA TYR A 258 -8.04 11.05 -8.41
C TYR A 258 -8.18 9.60 -8.90
N VAL A 259 -7.64 8.63 -8.15
CA VAL A 259 -7.53 7.25 -8.64
C VAL A 259 -8.40 6.28 -7.86
N GLU A 260 -8.64 6.56 -6.59
CA GLU A 260 -9.44 5.72 -5.73
C GLU A 260 -10.93 5.98 -5.91
N SER A 261 -11.69 4.90 -5.90
CA SER A 261 -13.15 4.95 -5.92
C SER A 261 -13.77 4.10 -4.81
N ASP A 262 -12.95 3.37 -4.07
CA ASP A 262 -13.34 2.68 -2.86
C ASP A 262 -13.58 3.67 -1.72
N LYS A 263 -14.73 3.54 -1.07
CA LYS A 263 -15.14 4.44 0.01
C LYS A 263 -14.29 4.29 1.26
N ASP A 264 -13.90 3.07 1.58
CA ASP A 264 -13.17 2.77 2.81
C ASP A 264 -11.73 3.26 2.70
N GLU A 265 -11.09 3.08 1.53
CA GLU A 265 -9.76 3.62 1.27
C GLU A 265 -9.76 5.16 1.28
N LEU A 266 -10.77 5.81 0.68
CA LEU A 266 -10.92 7.26 0.76
C LEU A 266 -11.10 7.72 2.22
N VAL A 267 -11.96 7.06 3.00
CA VAL A 267 -12.13 7.39 4.43
C VAL A 267 -10.81 7.24 5.20
N GLN A 268 -10.04 6.20 4.94
CA GLN A 268 -8.73 5.99 5.56
C GLN A 268 -7.75 7.11 5.18
N ALA A 269 -7.66 7.46 3.90
CA ALA A 269 -6.80 8.54 3.42
C ALA A 269 -7.16 9.89 4.05
N PHE A 270 -8.44 10.26 4.07
CA PHE A 270 -8.89 11.52 4.70
C PHE A 270 -8.66 11.53 6.22
N THR A 271 -8.86 10.39 6.89
CA THR A 271 -8.58 10.25 8.33
C THR A 271 -7.09 10.44 8.60
N LYS A 272 -6.24 9.81 7.79
CA LYS A 272 -4.79 9.90 7.89
C LYS A 272 -4.27 11.30 7.61
N ALA A 273 -4.77 11.96 6.58
CA ALA A 273 -4.46 13.36 6.28
C ALA A 273 -4.80 14.26 7.47
N ARG A 274 -6.01 14.10 8.04
CA ARG A 274 -6.44 14.86 9.22
C ARG A 274 -5.48 14.67 10.38
N ASP A 275 -5.13 13.43 10.69
CA ASP A 275 -4.30 13.10 11.85
C ASP A 275 -2.87 13.62 11.67
N ALA A 276 -2.28 13.46 10.48
CA ALA A 276 -0.97 14.03 10.15
C ALA A 276 -0.96 15.56 10.28
N LEU A 277 -1.96 16.25 9.74
CA LEU A 277 -2.05 17.71 9.81
C LEU A 277 -2.34 18.23 11.24
N MET A 278 -3.03 17.43 12.07
CA MET A 278 -3.22 17.73 13.49
C MET A 278 -1.93 17.59 14.28
N GLU A 279 -1.14 16.54 14.05
CA GLU A 279 0.16 16.35 14.70
C GLU A 279 1.13 17.51 14.39
N MET A 280 1.05 18.07 13.18
CA MET A 280 1.84 19.23 12.77
C MET A 280 1.36 20.56 13.38
N GLY A 281 0.18 20.59 14.01
CA GLY A 281 -0.40 21.81 14.59
C GLY A 281 -0.88 22.83 13.54
N VAL A 282 -0.92 22.46 12.27
CA VAL A 282 -1.28 23.34 11.13
C VAL A 282 -2.81 23.41 10.95
N LEU A 283 -3.53 22.41 11.46
CA LEU A 283 -4.96 22.30 11.26
C LEU A 283 -5.75 23.19 12.24
N ALA A 284 -6.26 24.33 11.74
CA ALA A 284 -7.22 25.16 12.48
C ALA A 284 -8.49 24.35 12.84
N THR A 285 -9.12 24.68 13.96
CA THR A 285 -10.34 23.99 14.45
C THR A 285 -11.45 23.91 13.40
N ALA A 286 -11.57 24.93 12.55
CA ALA A 286 -12.53 24.95 11.43
C ALA A 286 -12.20 23.89 10.37
N ARG A 287 -10.94 23.82 9.89
CA ARG A 287 -10.50 22.80 8.90
C ARG A 287 -10.60 21.38 9.46
N ARG A 288 -10.36 21.19 10.76
CA ARG A 288 -10.60 19.91 11.44
C ARG A 288 -12.05 19.45 11.33
N HIS A 289 -12.98 20.38 11.52
CA HIS A 289 -14.39 20.10 11.43
C HIS A 289 -14.80 19.77 9.98
N GLU A 290 -14.31 20.54 9.00
CA GLU A 290 -14.57 20.32 7.57
C GLU A 290 -14.08 18.94 7.10
N ILE A 291 -12.84 18.56 7.41
CA ILE A 291 -12.33 17.23 7.05
C ILE A 291 -13.18 16.13 7.69
N SER A 292 -13.61 16.31 8.94
CA SER A 292 -14.47 15.34 9.63
C SER A 292 -15.87 15.24 9.01
N GLN A 293 -16.44 16.36 8.53
CA GLN A 293 -17.70 16.36 7.80
C GLN A 293 -17.56 15.62 6.46
N ILE A 294 -16.45 15.81 5.75
CA ILE A 294 -16.19 15.12 4.47
C ILE A 294 -16.06 13.62 4.69
N ILE A 295 -15.35 13.18 5.73
CA ILE A 295 -15.27 11.76 6.10
C ILE A 295 -16.68 11.18 6.32
N GLU A 296 -17.55 11.85 7.07
CA GLU A 296 -18.93 11.39 7.28
C GLU A 296 -19.78 11.46 5.99
N LYS A 297 -19.53 12.43 5.11
CA LYS A 297 -20.18 12.52 3.79
C LYS A 297 -19.80 11.33 2.91
N ILE A 298 -18.51 10.99 2.82
CA ILE A 298 -18.01 9.83 2.05
C ILE A 298 -18.66 8.53 2.55
N LYS A 299 -18.76 8.35 3.88
CA LYS A 299 -19.38 7.16 4.48
C LYS A 299 -20.87 7.03 4.16
N ARG A 300 -21.63 8.13 4.26
CA ARG A 300 -23.10 8.08 4.31
C ARG A 300 -23.79 8.43 2.99
N HIS A 301 -23.14 9.19 2.12
CA HIS A 301 -23.77 9.77 0.93
C HIS A 301 -23.00 9.38 -0.34
N PRO A 302 -23.67 9.38 -1.51
CA PRO A 302 -22.97 9.41 -2.78
C PRO A 302 -22.17 10.71 -2.89
N PHE A 303 -20.95 10.60 -3.40
CA PHE A 303 -20.05 11.72 -3.65
C PHE A 303 -19.51 11.63 -5.08
N THR A 304 -18.99 12.73 -5.58
CA THR A 304 -18.26 12.77 -6.84
C THR A 304 -16.79 13.10 -6.57
N ASN A 305 -15.88 12.48 -7.31
CA ASN A 305 -14.45 12.76 -7.16
C ASN A 305 -14.14 14.24 -7.44
N ASN A 306 -14.93 14.91 -8.29
CA ASN A 306 -14.81 16.33 -8.57
C ASN A 306 -15.09 17.20 -7.34
N GLU A 307 -16.14 16.91 -6.57
CA GLU A 307 -16.45 17.63 -5.33
C GLU A 307 -15.31 17.53 -4.32
N LEU A 308 -14.74 16.32 -4.15
CA LEU A 308 -13.62 16.10 -3.24
C LEU A 308 -12.35 16.82 -3.73
N THR A 309 -12.09 16.77 -5.03
CA THR A 309 -10.94 17.43 -5.67
C THR A 309 -10.99 18.94 -5.49
N GLU A 310 -12.13 19.59 -5.78
CA GLU A 310 -12.29 21.03 -5.60
C GLU A 310 -12.13 21.45 -4.14
N THR A 311 -12.65 20.63 -3.22
CA THR A 311 -12.53 20.88 -1.79
C THR A 311 -11.06 20.82 -1.34
N ILE A 312 -10.30 19.81 -1.77
CA ILE A 312 -8.88 19.70 -1.43
C ILE A 312 -8.07 20.86 -2.03
N LYS A 313 -8.33 21.24 -3.29
CA LYS A 313 -7.66 22.39 -3.92
C LYS A 313 -7.90 23.70 -3.14
N SER A 314 -9.12 23.91 -2.66
CA SER A 314 -9.43 25.07 -1.82
C SER A 314 -8.62 25.12 -0.53
N TRP A 315 -8.22 23.96 0.02
CA TRP A 315 -7.38 23.89 1.22
C TRP A 315 -5.91 24.20 0.95
N ILE A 316 -5.42 23.87 -0.24
CA ILE A 316 -4.05 24.17 -0.68
C ILE A 316 -3.89 25.69 -0.90
N GLU A 317 -4.92 26.34 -1.44
CA GLU A 317 -4.91 27.78 -1.75
C GLU A 317 -5.12 28.68 -0.52
N SER A 318 -5.62 28.13 0.59
CA SER A 318 -5.99 28.83 1.83
C SER A 318 -4.96 28.73 2.94
#